data_AF-A0A428TTR1-F1
#
_entry.id   AF-A0A428TTR1-F1
#
_cell.length_a   1.000
_cell.length_b   1.000
_cell.length_c   1.000
_cell.angle_alpha   90.00
_cell.angle_beta   90.00
_cell.angle_gamma   90.00
#
_symmetry.space_group_name_H-M   'P 1'
#
loop_
_entity.id
_entity.type
_entity.pdbx_description
1 polymer ?
#
loop_
_entity_poly.entity_id
_entity_poly.type
_entity_poly.pdbx_seq_one_letter_code
_entity_poly.pdbx_strand_id
1 'polypeptide(L)'
;MIGGAAMCGIVAIGMALSSASSSPKPETPLFSPYALICQSHKKIARLHAATPNKPVTLFSVLHLDHAKPPFYPADDCAYPYSPNYQAARRAISEAWAGVTDEHDGDMREWRDAFADAALTLLNDTSRAIYMKDVLPKMEAAKGNPNKVWLDICAKL
;
A
#
# COMPACT_ATOMS: atom_id res chain seq x y z
N MET A 1 -18.52 -75.13 6.68
CA MET A 1 -19.52 -74.24 6.05
C MET A 1 -18.82 -73.40 5.00
N ILE A 2 -19.42 -73.36 3.82
CA ILE A 2 -18.91 -72.78 2.58
C ILE A 2 -18.85 -71.25 2.71
N GLY A 3 -17.77 -70.65 2.21
CA GLY A 3 -17.66 -69.19 2.09
C GLY A 3 -16.60 -68.84 1.05
N GLY A 4 -17.00 -68.82 -0.22
CA GLY A 4 -16.16 -68.38 -1.33
C GLY A 4 -16.10 -66.86 -1.43
N ALA A 5 -14.96 -66.34 -1.90
CA ALA A 5 -14.82 -65.05 -2.56
C ALA A 5 -13.51 -65.14 -3.38
N ALA A 6 -13.60 -65.43 -4.67
CA ALA A 6 -13.64 -64.44 -5.75
C ALA A 6 -12.30 -63.71 -5.93
N MET A 7 -11.49 -64.26 -6.83
CA MET A 7 -10.36 -63.56 -7.45
C MET A 7 -10.91 -62.47 -8.38
N CYS A 8 -10.58 -61.21 -8.10
CA CYS A 8 -10.68 -60.14 -9.08
C CYS A 8 -9.33 -59.42 -9.15
N GLY A 9 -8.55 -59.77 -10.18
CA GLY A 9 -7.40 -58.98 -10.57
C GLY A 9 -7.86 -57.61 -11.06
N ILE A 10 -7.20 -56.56 -10.58
CA ILE A 10 -7.33 -55.22 -11.13
C ILE A 10 -6.04 -54.94 -11.90
N VAL A 11 -6.22 -54.87 -13.22
CA VAL A 11 -5.26 -54.43 -14.23
C VAL A 11 -4.80 -53.01 -13.87
N ALA A 12 -3.50 -52.84 -13.72
CA ALA A 12 -2.87 -51.53 -13.58
C ALA A 12 -2.98 -50.78 -14.92
N ILE A 13 -3.96 -49.89 -15.04
CA ILE A 13 -4.02 -48.92 -16.12
C ILE A 13 -3.21 -47.71 -15.67
N GLY A 14 -1.94 -47.67 -16.10
CA GLY A 14 -1.11 -46.49 -16.00
C GLY A 14 -1.70 -45.36 -16.83
N MET A 15 -2.43 -44.45 -16.17
CA MET A 15 -2.64 -43.11 -16.68
C MET A 15 -1.63 -42.19 -16.01
N ALA A 16 -0.51 -41.97 -16.69
CA ALA A 16 0.34 -40.82 -16.43
C ALA A 16 -0.45 -39.56 -16.79
N LEU A 17 -1.22 -39.04 -15.83
CA LEU A 17 -1.75 -37.68 -15.86
C LEU A 17 -0.54 -36.75 -15.75
N SER A 18 0.04 -36.42 -16.90
CA SER A 18 0.92 -35.26 -17.04
C SER A 18 0.03 -34.03 -16.90
N SER A 19 -0.35 -33.73 -15.67
CA SER A 19 -0.89 -32.42 -15.31
C SER A 19 0.23 -31.44 -15.57
N ALA A 20 0.18 -30.78 -16.72
CA ALA A 20 0.97 -29.60 -17.00
C ALA A 20 0.62 -28.58 -15.91
N SER A 21 1.43 -28.58 -14.84
CA SER A 21 1.48 -27.51 -13.86
C SER A 21 1.99 -26.29 -14.59
N SER A 22 1.07 -25.56 -15.22
CA SER A 22 1.33 -24.16 -15.53
C SER A 22 1.76 -23.52 -14.22
N SER A 23 3.04 -23.13 -14.15
CA SER A 23 3.52 -22.33 -13.04
C SER A 23 2.58 -21.12 -12.94
N PRO A 24 2.07 -20.76 -11.75
CA PRO A 24 1.25 -19.57 -11.64
C PRO A 24 2.07 -18.42 -12.23
N LYS A 25 1.51 -17.75 -13.24
CA LYS A 25 2.08 -16.49 -13.74
C LYS A 25 2.34 -15.63 -12.50
N PRO A 26 3.50 -14.95 -12.38
CA PRO A 26 3.70 -13.97 -11.34
C PRO A 26 2.50 -13.04 -11.40
N GLU A 27 1.70 -13.02 -10.33
CA GLU A 27 0.65 -12.03 -10.18
C GLU A 27 1.34 -10.68 -10.33
N THR A 28 0.98 -9.96 -11.39
CA THR A 28 1.42 -8.58 -11.54
C THR A 28 0.91 -7.86 -10.30
N PRO A 29 1.75 -7.19 -9.50
CA PRO A 29 1.28 -6.51 -8.30
C PRO A 29 0.15 -5.58 -8.73
N LEU A 30 -1.02 -5.75 -8.10
CA LEU A 30 -2.28 -5.12 -8.54
C LEU A 30 -2.15 -3.59 -8.71
N PHE A 31 -1.17 -2.95 -8.07
CA PHE A 31 -0.62 -1.64 -8.44
C PHE A 31 0.88 -1.55 -8.13
N SER A 32 1.68 -0.94 -9.01
CA SER A 32 3.09 -0.58 -8.71
C SER A 32 3.16 0.34 -7.47
N PRO A 33 4.16 0.22 -6.58
CA PRO A 33 4.32 1.12 -5.42
C PRO A 33 4.33 2.60 -5.80
N TYR A 34 4.94 2.94 -6.92
CA TYR A 34 4.93 4.30 -7.46
C TYR A 34 3.54 4.71 -7.98
N ALA A 35 2.79 3.77 -8.56
CA ALA A 35 1.41 4.03 -8.99
C ALA A 35 0.50 4.35 -7.80
N LEU A 36 0.67 3.66 -6.66
CA LEU A 36 -0.05 3.98 -5.41
C LEU A 36 0.26 5.39 -4.91
N ILE A 37 1.54 5.76 -4.85
CA ILE A 37 1.99 7.10 -4.46
C ILE A 37 1.38 8.16 -5.40
N CYS A 38 1.45 7.90 -6.71
CA CYS A 38 0.93 8.79 -7.75
C CYS A 38 -0.57 9.00 -7.66
N GLN A 39 -1.34 7.92 -7.56
CA GLN A 39 -2.79 7.97 -7.45
C GLN A 39 -3.21 8.76 -6.21
N SER A 40 -2.58 8.46 -5.06
CA SER A 40 -2.86 9.15 -3.80
C SER A 40 -2.64 10.65 -3.92
N HIS A 41 -1.47 11.07 -4.41
CA HIS A 41 -1.19 12.50 -4.58
C HIS A 41 -2.07 13.17 -5.63
N LYS A 42 -2.40 12.48 -6.72
CA LYS A 42 -3.33 13.00 -7.74
C LYS A 42 -4.72 13.23 -7.17
N LYS A 43 -5.22 12.33 -6.31
CA LYS A 43 -6.52 12.49 -5.65
C LYS A 43 -6.49 13.63 -4.64
N ILE A 44 -5.47 13.69 -3.78
CA ILE A 44 -5.27 14.78 -2.81
C ILE A 44 -5.20 16.15 -3.51
N ALA A 45 -4.44 16.26 -4.61
CA ALA A 45 -4.29 17.50 -5.35
C ALA A 45 -5.59 17.99 -6.02
N ARG A 46 -6.56 17.10 -6.27
CA ARG A 46 -7.89 17.49 -6.77
C ARG A 46 -8.77 18.07 -5.66
N LEU A 47 -8.65 17.55 -4.45
CA LEU A 47 -9.46 17.94 -3.30
C LEU A 47 -8.91 19.15 -2.56
N HIS A 48 -7.59 19.35 -2.61
CA HIS A 48 -6.92 20.46 -1.96
C HIS A 48 -6.34 21.40 -3.03
N ALA A 49 -6.93 22.58 -3.19
CA ALA A 49 -6.31 23.64 -3.98
C ALA A 49 -4.93 23.94 -3.38
N ALA A 50 -3.89 23.90 -4.21
CA ALA A 50 -2.51 23.96 -3.76
C ALA A 50 -2.24 25.25 -2.97
N THR A 51 -2.00 25.12 -1.67
CA THR A 51 -1.48 26.22 -0.85
C THR A 51 0.03 26.32 -1.04
N PRO A 52 0.59 27.49 -1.39
CA PRO A 52 1.97 27.62 -1.86
C PRO A 52 3.05 27.30 -0.79
N ASN A 53 2.69 27.28 0.50
CA ASN A 53 3.66 27.35 1.58
C ASN A 53 3.89 26.03 2.34
N LYS A 54 3.03 25.02 2.19
CA LYS A 54 3.22 23.70 2.82
C LYS A 54 2.79 22.56 1.89
N PRO A 55 3.64 21.56 1.64
CA PRO A 55 3.24 20.36 0.90
C PRO A 55 2.14 19.62 1.67
N VAL A 56 1.06 19.27 0.97
CA VAL A 56 0.10 18.28 1.49
C VAL A 56 0.71 16.89 1.25
N THR A 57 1.13 16.25 2.33
CA THR A 57 1.74 14.92 2.37
C THR A 57 0.70 13.84 2.70
N LEU A 58 1.02 12.57 2.43
CA LEU A 58 0.16 11.45 2.82
C LEU A 58 -0.02 11.38 4.34
N PHE A 59 1.01 11.74 5.11
CA PHE A 59 0.93 11.82 6.57
C PHE A 59 -0.02 12.91 7.03
N SER A 60 0.11 14.13 6.50
CA SER A 60 -0.76 15.25 6.88
C SER A 60 -2.23 15.01 6.53
N VAL A 61 -2.51 14.25 5.47
CA VAL A 61 -3.89 13.84 5.10
C VAL A 61 -4.51 12.93 6.15
N LEU A 62 -3.70 12.13 6.84
CA LEU A 62 -4.13 11.30 7.97
C LEU A 62 -3.94 12.00 9.33
N HIS A 63 -3.67 13.31 9.34
CA HIS A 63 -3.34 14.07 10.56
C HIS A 63 -2.14 13.50 11.35
N LEU A 64 -1.23 12.82 10.66
CA LEU A 64 0.00 12.26 11.22
C LEU A 64 1.18 13.23 11.04
N ASP A 65 2.11 13.18 11.98
CA ASP A 65 3.36 13.96 11.94
C ASP A 65 4.55 13.00 11.72
N HIS A 66 5.09 13.00 10.51
CA HIS A 66 6.18 12.10 10.12
C HIS A 66 7.53 12.48 10.77
N ALA A 67 7.65 13.67 11.36
CA ALA A 67 8.85 14.12 12.06
C ALA A 67 8.90 13.65 13.53
N LYS A 68 7.89 12.91 13.98
CA LYS A 68 7.78 12.38 15.35
C LYS A 68 7.75 10.85 15.36
N PRO A 69 8.11 10.19 16.47
CA PRO A 69 7.86 8.77 16.65
C PRO A 69 6.37 8.45 16.41
N PRO A 70 6.04 7.30 15.78
CA PRO A 70 6.93 6.21 15.37
C PRO A 70 7.60 6.40 13.99
N PHE A 71 7.40 7.53 13.31
CA PHE A 71 7.80 7.73 11.91
C PHE A 71 9.22 8.30 11.72
N TYR A 72 9.83 8.75 12.81
CA TYR A 72 11.18 9.31 12.80
C TYR A 72 12.12 8.47 13.67
N PRO A 73 13.33 8.12 13.17
CA PRO A 73 13.82 8.32 11.80
C PRO A 73 13.10 7.40 10.80
N ALA A 74 13.10 7.77 9.52
CA ALA A 74 12.36 7.04 8.48
C ALA A 74 12.73 5.56 8.37
N ASP A 75 14.01 5.21 8.58
CA ASP A 75 14.49 3.83 8.53
C ASP A 75 13.89 2.94 9.64
N ASP A 76 13.45 3.53 10.76
CA ASP A 76 12.90 2.79 11.90
C ASP A 76 11.45 2.34 11.68
N CYS A 77 10.77 2.86 10.65
CA CYS A 77 9.38 2.50 10.34
C CYS A 77 9.13 2.11 8.88
N ALA A 78 10.03 2.43 7.95
CA ALA A 78 9.86 2.14 6.54
C ALA A 78 9.82 0.62 6.26
N TYR A 79 10.68 -0.16 6.91
CA TYR A 79 10.92 -1.57 6.58
C TYR A 79 10.29 -2.55 7.57
N PRO A 80 9.80 -3.71 7.08
CA PRO A 80 9.49 -4.84 7.95
C PRO A 80 10.68 -5.14 8.87
N TYR A 81 10.38 -5.40 10.16
CA TYR A 81 11.35 -5.68 11.23
C TYR A 81 12.15 -4.49 11.78
N SER A 82 11.97 -3.28 11.26
CA SER A 82 12.53 -2.08 11.92
C SER A 82 11.87 -1.83 13.29
N PRO A 83 12.57 -1.20 14.24
CA PRO A 83 12.10 -1.08 15.64
C PRO A 83 10.69 -0.49 15.80
N ASN A 84 10.34 0.49 14.98
CA ASN A 84 9.06 1.21 15.04
C ASN A 84 8.07 0.76 13.95
N TYR A 85 8.36 -0.28 13.16
CA TYR A 85 7.51 -0.73 12.06
C TYR A 85 6.06 -1.00 12.51
N GLN A 86 5.88 -1.80 13.57
CA GLN A 86 4.54 -2.15 14.06
C GLN A 86 3.81 -0.94 14.67
N ALA A 87 4.53 -0.08 15.37
CA ALA A 87 3.98 1.15 15.94
C ALA A 87 3.51 2.11 14.83
N ALA A 88 4.30 2.26 13.77
CA ALA A 88 3.94 3.08 12.61
C ALA A 88 2.72 2.53 11.87
N ARG A 89 2.66 1.21 11.62
CA ARG A 89 1.47 0.58 11.02
C ARG A 89 0.22 0.79 11.86
N ARG A 90 0.33 0.62 13.18
CA ARG A 90 -0.77 0.85 14.11
C ARG A 90 -1.26 2.29 14.04
N ALA A 91 -0.34 3.27 14.13
CA ALA A 91 -0.69 4.69 14.05
C ALA A 91 -1.37 5.06 12.73
N ILE A 92 -0.95 4.47 11.59
CA ILE A 92 -1.61 4.68 10.29
C ILE A 92 -3.03 4.08 10.29
N SER A 93 -3.20 2.86 10.79
CA SER A 93 -4.51 2.21 10.86
C SER A 93 -5.48 2.95 11.80
N GLU A 94 -5.01 3.38 12.96
CA GLU A 94 -5.80 4.16 13.93
C GLU A 94 -6.19 5.52 13.36
N ALA A 95 -5.27 6.21 12.69
CA ALA A 95 -5.56 7.46 12.01
C ALA A 95 -6.59 7.29 10.90
N TRP A 96 -6.48 6.23 10.10
CA TRP A 96 -7.47 5.92 9.06
C TRP A 96 -8.87 5.65 9.67
N ALA A 97 -8.95 4.86 10.74
CA ALA A 97 -10.21 4.61 11.44
C ALA A 97 -10.81 5.90 12.01
N GLY A 98 -9.99 6.74 12.65
CA GLY A 98 -10.44 8.02 13.23
C GLY A 98 -11.04 8.96 12.19
N VAL A 99 -10.38 9.15 11.05
CA VAL A 99 -10.90 10.03 9.97
C VAL A 99 -12.14 9.45 9.27
N THR A 100 -12.39 8.13 9.38
CA THR A 100 -13.63 7.52 8.88
C THR A 100 -14.80 7.62 9.86
N ASP A 101 -14.52 7.57 11.17
CA ASP A 101 -15.55 7.61 12.21
C ASP A 101 -16.05 9.04 12.50
N GLU A 102 -15.22 10.06 12.29
CA GLU A 102 -15.55 11.47 12.59
C GLU A 102 -16.45 12.17 11.54
N HIS A 103 -16.82 11.51 10.43
CA HIS A 103 -17.44 12.19 9.28
C HIS A 103 -18.75 11.55 8.80
N ASP A 104 -19.87 12.01 9.39
CA ASP A 104 -21.25 11.61 9.09
C ASP A 104 -21.91 12.37 7.90
N GLY A 105 -21.13 13.01 7.02
CA GLY A 105 -21.70 13.72 5.86
C GLY A 105 -20.67 14.33 4.90
N ASP A 106 -21.03 14.35 3.61
CA ASP A 106 -20.43 15.07 2.46
C ASP A 106 -18.91 14.98 2.21
N MET A 107 -18.22 14.03 2.82
CA MET A 107 -16.77 13.79 2.65
C MET A 107 -16.48 12.53 1.82
N ARG A 108 -17.38 12.11 0.91
CA ARG A 108 -17.19 10.88 0.13
C ARG A 108 -15.89 10.88 -0.67
N GLU A 109 -15.55 12.02 -1.28
CA GLU A 109 -14.31 12.14 -2.05
C GLU A 109 -13.07 12.18 -1.14
N TRP A 110 -13.18 12.80 0.04
CA TRP A 110 -12.14 12.81 1.07
C TRP A 110 -11.90 11.44 1.68
N ARG A 111 -12.95 10.64 1.90
CA ARG A 111 -12.84 9.24 2.35
C ARG A 111 -11.97 8.43 1.41
N ASP A 112 -12.17 8.59 0.11
CA ASP A 112 -11.38 7.88 -0.89
C ASP A 112 -9.92 8.39 -0.95
N ALA A 113 -9.64 9.62 -0.52
CA ALA A 113 -8.28 10.15 -0.38
C ALA A 113 -7.59 9.67 0.90
N PHE A 114 -8.32 9.61 2.02
CA PHE A 114 -7.85 9.00 3.27
C PHE A 114 -7.50 7.52 3.07
N ALA A 115 -8.38 6.78 2.38
CA ALA A 115 -8.16 5.37 2.07
C ALA A 115 -6.93 5.15 1.18
N ASP A 116 -6.75 5.94 0.12
CA ASP A 116 -5.58 5.84 -0.76
C ASP A 116 -4.28 6.20 -0.02
N ALA A 117 -4.30 7.24 0.83
CA ALA A 117 -3.16 7.62 1.65
C ALA A 117 -2.79 6.51 2.66
N ALA A 118 -3.78 5.96 3.36
CA ALA A 118 -3.58 4.85 4.28
C ALA A 118 -3.07 3.60 3.56
N LEU A 119 -3.66 3.22 2.43
CA LEU A 119 -3.23 2.09 1.61
C LEU A 119 -1.76 2.23 1.19
N THR A 120 -1.36 3.42 0.74
CA THR A 120 0.00 3.71 0.32
C THR A 120 0.99 3.64 1.49
N LEU A 121 0.60 4.12 2.67
CA LEU A 121 1.45 4.07 3.87
C LEU A 121 1.43 2.70 4.56
N LEU A 122 0.41 1.88 4.39
CA LEU A 122 0.32 0.51 4.92
C LEU A 122 0.99 -0.52 4.01
N ASN A 123 1.17 -0.22 2.72
CA ASN A 123 2.00 -1.05 1.84
C ASN A 123 3.49 -0.77 2.13
N ASP A 124 4.24 -1.83 2.43
CA ASP A 124 5.62 -1.70 2.92
C ASP A 124 6.56 -1.09 1.87
N THR A 125 6.44 -1.53 0.62
CA THR A 125 7.30 -1.04 -0.47
C THR A 125 7.02 0.42 -0.78
N SER A 126 5.75 0.82 -0.91
CA SER A 126 5.41 2.22 -1.15
C SER A 126 5.70 3.11 0.04
N ARG A 127 5.52 2.65 1.29
CA ARG A 127 5.93 3.42 2.48
C ARG A 127 7.44 3.69 2.45
N ALA A 128 8.25 2.67 2.18
CA ALA A 128 9.70 2.84 2.13
C ALA A 128 10.14 3.85 1.05
N ILE A 129 9.62 3.70 -0.18
CA ILE A 129 9.86 4.65 -1.27
C ILE A 129 9.37 6.05 -0.89
N TYR A 130 8.17 6.16 -0.34
CA TYR A 130 7.58 7.43 0.01
C TYR A 130 8.43 8.18 1.05
N MET A 131 8.78 7.52 2.15
CA MET A 131 9.50 8.14 3.25
C MET A 131 10.95 8.50 2.90
N LYS A 132 11.61 7.72 2.05
CA LYS A 132 13.04 7.91 1.75
C LYS A 132 13.29 8.73 0.49
N ASP A 133 12.44 8.61 -0.52
CA ASP A 133 12.69 9.18 -1.84
C ASP A 133 11.75 10.32 -2.21
N VAL A 134 10.50 10.28 -1.76
CA VAL A 134 9.46 11.22 -2.21
C VAL A 134 9.29 12.35 -1.22
N LEU A 135 9.03 12.03 0.04
CA LEU A 135 8.76 12.97 1.10
C LEU A 135 9.89 13.99 1.28
N PRO A 136 11.19 13.60 1.38
CA PRO A 136 12.26 14.58 1.52
C PRO A 136 12.37 15.55 0.34
N LYS A 137 12.08 15.07 -0.89
CA LYS A 137 12.08 15.91 -2.09
C LYS A 137 10.90 16.88 -2.10
N MET A 138 9.72 16.43 -1.67
CA MET A 138 8.54 17.30 -1.51
C MET A 138 8.78 18.43 -0.51
N GLU A 139 9.43 18.11 0.61
CA GLU A 139 9.78 19.09 1.65
C GLU A 139 10.86 20.08 1.20
N ALA A 140 11.84 19.60 0.41
CA ALA A 140 12.87 20.45 -0.17
C ALA A 140 12.34 21.38 -1.27
N ALA A 141 11.30 20.97 -2.01
CA ALA A 141 10.73 21.70 -3.15
C ALA A 141 9.85 22.91 -2.77
N LYS A 142 10.11 23.56 -1.63
CA LYS A 142 9.39 24.73 -1.10
C LYS A 142 8.91 25.67 -2.22
N GLY A 143 7.59 25.73 -2.44
CA GLY A 143 6.95 26.53 -3.49
C GLY A 143 6.29 25.74 -4.64
N ASN A 144 6.71 24.50 -4.93
CA ASN A 144 6.01 23.62 -5.88
C ASN A 144 6.19 22.12 -5.57
N PRO A 145 5.68 21.64 -4.43
CA PRO A 145 5.75 20.23 -4.06
C PRO A 145 4.99 19.30 -5.01
N ASN A 146 4.06 19.86 -5.80
CA ASN A 146 3.33 19.10 -6.80
C ASN A 146 4.20 18.61 -7.95
N LYS A 147 5.22 19.39 -8.32
CA LYS A 147 6.18 18.99 -9.36
C LYS A 147 6.88 17.67 -9.01
N VAL A 148 7.20 17.45 -7.74
CA VAL A 148 7.95 16.25 -7.30
C VAL A 148 7.18 14.97 -7.57
N TRP A 149 5.91 14.89 -7.15
CA TRP A 149 5.12 13.69 -7.40
C TRP A 149 4.73 13.59 -8.88
N LEU A 150 4.47 14.70 -9.59
CA LEU A 150 4.23 14.68 -11.03
C LEU A 150 5.42 14.13 -11.82
N ASP A 151 6.66 14.50 -11.47
CA ASP A 151 7.88 13.98 -12.09
C ASP A 151 8.09 12.49 -11.82
N ILE A 152 7.64 12.01 -10.65
CA ILE A 152 7.62 10.57 -10.33
C ILE A 152 6.58 9.85 -11.18
N CYS A 153 5.39 10.44 -11.33
CA CYS A 153 4.30 9.83 -12.10
C CYS A 153 4.53 9.84 -13.61
N ALA A 154 5.31 10.78 -14.13
CA ALA A 154 5.69 10.83 -15.53
C ALA A 154 6.64 9.69 -15.95
N LYS A 155 7.20 8.94 -14.99
CA LYS A 155 8.12 7.81 -15.23
C LYS A 155 7.42 6.44 -15.22
N LEU A 156 6.11 6.42 -15.00
CA LEU A 156 5.25 5.22 -15.02
C LEU A 156 4.55 5.07 -16.37
#